data_AF-A0A352ARX2-F1
#
_entry.id   AF-A0A352ARX2-F1
#
_cell.length_a   1.000
_cell.length_b   1.000
_cell.length_c   1.000
_cell.angle_alpha   90.00
_cell.angle_beta   90.00
_cell.angle_gamma   90.00
#
_symmetry.space_group_name_H-M   'P 1'
#
loop_
_entity.id
_entity.type
_entity.pdbx_description
1 polymer ?
#
loop_
_entity_poly.entity_id
_entity_poly.type
_entity_poly.pdbx_seq_one_letter_code
_entity_poly.pdbx_strand_id
1 'polypeptide(L)'
;MKILTVTGYKGGVGKSVTAVHLATFFSDLGNTVLVDGDPNRTSLGWNSRGKLPFTVAIVPSYPSREGEVMKKDLKLGGVPVFETMIRRTVGFPKAALAGVPIRDLDDRKAKSAWTDYKALGKEIMEMWQ
;
A
#
# COMPACT_ATOMS: atom_id res chain seq x y z
N MET A 1 -17.11 10.92 -0.86
CA MET A 1 -16.01 10.08 -1.40
C MET A 1 -16.35 8.63 -1.09
N LYS A 2 -16.24 7.70 -2.05
CA LYS A 2 -16.50 6.27 -1.85
C LYS A 2 -15.20 5.50 -2.01
N ILE A 3 -14.92 4.55 -1.13
CA ILE A 3 -13.67 3.78 -1.11
C ILE A 3 -14.01 2.29 -1.13
N LEU A 4 -13.37 1.56 -2.04
CA LEU A 4 -13.52 0.11 -2.18
C LEU A 4 -12.14 -0.53 -2.13
N THR A 5 -11.96 -1.49 -1.23
CA THR A 5 -10.69 -2.22 -1.06
C THR A 5 -10.82 -3.62 -1.61
N VAL A 6 -9.92 -4.01 -2.53
CA VAL A 6 -9.82 -5.38 -3.05
C VAL A 6 -8.64 -6.08 -2.38
N THR A 7 -8.93 -7.07 -1.53
CA THR A 7 -7.93 -7.81 -0.73
C THR A 7 -8.07 -9.34 -0.90
N GLY A 8 -7.08 -10.09 -0.41
CA GLY A 8 -7.05 -11.55 -0.53
C GLY A 8 -5.69 -12.16 -0.16
N TYR A 9 -5.73 -13.33 0.48
CA TYR A 9 -4.59 -13.92 1.21
C TYR A 9 -3.51 -14.60 0.35
N LYS A 10 -3.78 -14.90 -0.93
CA LYS A 10 -2.85 -15.64 -1.79
C LYS A 10 -2.54 -14.90 -3.08
N GLY A 11 -1.33 -15.07 -3.62
CA GLY A 11 -0.99 -14.62 -4.97
C GLY A 11 -1.85 -15.33 -6.02
N GLY A 12 -2.18 -14.65 -7.12
CA GLY A 12 -2.95 -15.24 -8.22
C GLY A 12 -4.46 -15.37 -8.00
N VAL A 13 -5.02 -14.93 -6.87
CA VAL A 13 -6.47 -15.00 -6.59
C VAL A 13 -7.31 -13.89 -7.26
N GLY A 14 -6.75 -13.21 -8.26
CA GLY A 14 -7.48 -12.21 -9.05
C GLY A 14 -7.60 -10.80 -8.47
N LYS A 15 -6.96 -10.47 -7.34
CA LYS A 15 -7.08 -9.13 -6.69
C LYS A 15 -6.87 -7.96 -7.66
N SER A 16 -5.71 -7.90 -8.32
CA SER A 16 -5.36 -6.78 -9.20
C SER A 16 -6.20 -6.78 -10.47
N VAL A 17 -6.62 -7.97 -10.95
CA VAL A 17 -7.54 -8.12 -12.08
C VAL A 17 -8.89 -7.50 -11.73
N THR A 18 -9.48 -7.89 -10.60
CA THR A 18 -10.75 -7.34 -10.12
C THR A 18 -10.66 -5.83 -9.87
N ALA A 19 -9.58 -5.36 -9.26
CA ALA A 19 -9.38 -3.94 -8.97
C ALA A 19 -9.34 -3.09 -10.25
N VAL A 20 -8.65 -3.54 -11.30
CA VAL A 20 -8.61 -2.85 -12.59
C VAL A 20 -9.99 -2.78 -13.26
N HIS A 21 -10.72 -3.90 -13.31
CA HIS A 21 -12.03 -3.93 -13.99
C HIS A 21 -13.09 -3.11 -13.24
N LEU A 22 -13.08 -3.15 -11.91
CA LEU A 22 -13.95 -2.30 -11.10
C LEU A 22 -13.62 -0.82 -11.28
N ALA A 23 -12.33 -0.46 -11.32
CA ALA A 23 -11.92 0.92 -11.58
C ALA A 23 -12.34 1.39 -12.98
N THR A 24 -12.28 0.53 -14.01
CA THR A 24 -12.83 0.83 -15.34
C THR A 24 -14.33 1.12 -15.25
N PHE A 25 -15.10 0.22 -14.64
CA PHE A 25 -16.55 0.42 -14.50
C PHE A 25 -16.89 1.71 -13.76
N PHE A 26 -16.19 2.03 -12.68
CA PHE A 26 -16.44 3.26 -11.92
C PHE A 26 -15.98 4.52 -12.67
N SER A 27 -15.00 4.42 -13.56
CA SER A 27 -14.55 5.56 -14.37
C SER A 27 -15.64 6.09 -15.31
N ASP A 28 -16.57 5.23 -15.74
CA ASP A 28 -17.73 5.64 -16.54
C ASP A 28 -18.76 6.43 -15.73
N LEU A 29 -18.75 6.27 -14.39
CA LEU A 29 -19.69 6.91 -13.46
C LEU A 29 -19.11 8.16 -12.79
N GLY A 30 -17.79 8.36 -12.87
CA GLY A 30 -17.12 9.54 -12.33
C GLY A 30 -15.62 9.37 -12.15
N ASN A 31 -14.98 10.43 -11.66
CA ASN A 31 -13.54 10.46 -11.42
C ASN A 31 -13.10 9.30 -10.50
N THR A 32 -12.24 8.44 -11.04
CA THR A 32 -11.79 7.22 -10.38
C THR A 32 -10.27 7.18 -10.29
N VAL A 33 -9.76 6.76 -9.13
CA VAL A 33 -8.34 6.53 -8.87
C VAL A 33 -8.17 5.11 -8.34
N LEU A 34 -7.26 4.35 -8.95
CA LEU A 34 -6.83 3.05 -8.44
C LEU A 34 -5.47 3.21 -7.75
N VAL A 35 -5.40 2.88 -6.46
CA VAL A 35 -4.17 2.92 -5.68
C VAL A 35 -3.51 1.54 -5.67
N ASP A 36 -2.36 1.40 -6.33
CA ASP A 36 -1.61 0.15 -6.40
C ASP A 36 -0.73 -0.03 -5.15
N GLY A 37 -1.25 -0.79 -4.19
CA GLY A 37 -0.53 -1.24 -3.00
C GLY A 37 0.16 -2.60 -3.15
N ASP A 38 0.10 -3.23 -4.33
CA ASP A 38 0.73 -4.53 -4.57
C ASP A 38 2.26 -4.36 -4.71
N PRO A 39 3.09 -5.09 -3.93
CA PRO A 39 4.54 -5.09 -4.12
C PRO A 39 4.99 -5.43 -5.54
N ASN A 40 4.21 -6.26 -6.26
CA ASN A 40 4.47 -6.61 -7.66
C ASN A 40 4.08 -5.50 -8.65
N ARG A 41 3.38 -4.46 -8.18
CA ARG A 41 2.95 -3.30 -8.97
C ARG A 41 2.18 -3.69 -10.23
N THR A 42 1.32 -4.69 -10.10
CA THR A 42 0.60 -5.30 -11.21
C THR A 42 -0.24 -4.27 -11.96
N SER A 43 -0.98 -3.42 -11.24
CA SER A 43 -1.87 -2.42 -11.83
C SER A 43 -1.08 -1.28 -12.51
N LEU A 44 0.05 -0.88 -11.93
CA LEU A 44 0.96 0.07 -12.57
C LEU A 44 1.54 -0.50 -13.88
N GLY A 45 1.90 -1.78 -13.89
CA GLY A 45 2.37 -2.48 -15.09
C GLY A 45 1.30 -2.57 -16.18
N TRP A 46 0.02 -2.68 -15.82
CA TRP A 46 -1.07 -2.60 -16.79
C TRP A 46 -1.18 -1.20 -17.40
N ASN A 47 -1.10 -0.17 -16.56
CA ASN A 47 -1.17 1.22 -17.00
C ASN A 47 0.02 1.62 -17.89
N SER A 48 1.20 1.04 -17.71
CA SER A 48 2.35 1.36 -18.58
C SER A 48 2.28 0.70 -19.97
N ARG A 49 1.48 -0.37 -20.12
CA ARG A 49 1.31 -1.10 -21.39
C ARG A 49 0.14 -0.60 -22.25
N GLY A 50 -0.74 0.21 -21.69
CA GLY A 50 -1.95 0.68 -22.37
C GLY A 50 -2.45 2.00 -21.81
N LYS A 51 -3.66 2.41 -22.20
CA LYS A 51 -4.29 3.62 -21.68
C LYS A 51 -5.53 3.23 -20.88
N LEU A 52 -5.41 3.21 -19.56
CA LEU A 52 -6.54 2.98 -18.67
C LEU A 52 -7.38 4.28 -18.56
N PRO A 53 -8.71 4.18 -18.42
CA PRO A 53 -9.60 5.35 -18.32
C PRO A 53 -9.62 6.01 -16.93
N PHE A 54 -8.73 5.60 -16.03
CA PHE A 54 -8.62 6.11 -14.66
C PHE A 54 -7.15 6.31 -14.28
N THR A 55 -6.91 7.09 -13.23
CA THR A 55 -5.56 7.32 -12.71
C THR A 55 -5.10 6.11 -11.89
N VAL A 56 -3.93 5.57 -12.20
CA VAL A 56 -3.24 4.61 -11.31
C VAL A 56 -2.22 5.38 -10.48
N ALA A 57 -2.42 5.41 -9.17
CA ALA A 57 -1.49 5.96 -8.21
C ALA A 57 -0.71 4.84 -7.53
N ILE A 58 0.54 5.09 -7.18
CA ILE A 58 1.36 4.17 -6.38
C ILE A 58 1.46 4.78 -4.99
N VAL A 59 1.51 3.98 -3.94
CA VAL A 59 1.96 4.50 -2.65
C VAL A 59 3.49 4.68 -2.71
N PRO A 60 4.00 5.92 -2.72
CA PRO A 60 5.42 6.15 -2.93
C PRO A 60 6.25 5.82 -1.69
N SER A 61 7.51 5.44 -1.92
CA SER A 61 8.53 5.40 -0.87
C SER A 61 9.00 6.82 -0.52
N TYR A 62 9.65 6.98 0.64
CA TYR A 62 10.33 8.23 1.02
C TYR A 62 11.18 8.81 -0.14
N PRO A 63 11.26 10.15 -0.34
CA PRO A 63 10.79 11.24 0.52
C PRO A 63 9.37 11.76 0.22
N SER A 64 8.55 11.03 -0.53
CA SER A 64 7.21 11.52 -0.90
C SER A 64 6.27 11.62 0.31
N ARG A 65 5.46 12.69 0.33
CA ARG A 65 4.42 12.95 1.34
C ARG A 65 3.02 12.47 0.92
N GLU A 66 2.87 11.82 -0.24
CA GLU A 66 1.55 11.38 -0.72
C GLU A 66 0.87 10.35 0.21
N GLY A 67 1.66 9.55 0.93
CA GLY A 67 1.13 8.65 1.97
C GLY A 67 0.42 9.41 3.09
N GLU A 68 0.93 10.60 3.45
CA GLU A 68 0.31 11.48 4.46
C GLU A 68 -1.00 12.09 3.93
N VAL A 69 -1.01 12.49 2.66
CA VAL A 69 -2.20 13.03 1.97
C VAL A 69 -3.29 11.96 1.89
N MET A 70 -2.95 10.75 1.41
CA MET A 70 -3.88 9.62 1.35
C MET A 70 -4.44 9.28 2.72
N LYS A 71 -3.59 9.20 3.75
CA LYS A 71 -4.04 8.95 5.13
C LYS A 71 -5.03 10.00 5.61
N LYS A 72 -4.78 11.28 5.31
CA LYS A 72 -5.70 12.38 5.64
C LYS A 72 -7.05 12.20 4.93
N ASP A 73 -7.04 11.86 3.64
CA ASP A 73 -8.25 11.66 2.87
C ASP A 73 -9.06 10.44 3.38
N LEU A 74 -8.37 9.34 3.72
CA LEU A 74 -9.00 8.16 4.33
C LEU A 74 -9.70 8.52 5.65
N LYS A 75 -9.05 9.29 6.52
CA LYS A 75 -9.65 9.78 7.77
C LYS A 75 -10.86 10.69 7.52
N LEU A 76 -10.75 11.64 6.59
CA LEU A 76 -11.87 12.51 6.21
C LEU A 76 -13.04 11.70 5.64
N GLY A 77 -12.76 10.57 4.99
CA GLY A 77 -13.75 9.62 4.50
C GLY A 77 -14.35 8.71 5.57
N GLY A 78 -13.97 8.83 6.84
CA GLY A 78 -14.46 7.98 7.93
C GLY A 78 -13.87 6.58 7.93
N VAL A 79 -12.78 6.34 7.19
CA VAL A 79 -12.10 5.05 7.19
C VAL A 79 -11.12 5.01 8.36
N PRO A 80 -11.24 4.04 9.29
CA PRO A 80 -10.27 3.88 10.38
C PRO A 80 -8.91 3.49 9.81
N VAL A 81 -7.88 4.23 10.18
CA VAL A 81 -6.48 4.02 9.76
C VAL A 81 -5.56 4.18 10.97
N PHE A 82 -4.48 3.41 11.00
CA PHE A 82 -3.41 3.58 12.00
C PHE A 82 -2.70 4.94 11.84
N GLU A 83 -2.18 5.48 12.94
CA GLU A 83 -1.35 6.67 12.87
C GLU A 83 0.04 6.35 12.29
N THR A 84 0.56 5.16 12.58
CA THR A 84 1.84 4.72 12.06
C THR A 84 1.75 4.35 10.58
N MET A 85 2.66 4.89 9.78
CA MET A 85 2.89 4.49 8.39
C MET A 85 4.11 3.59 8.29
N ILE A 86 3.99 2.46 7.58
CA ILE A 86 5.14 1.59 7.26
C ILE A 86 5.80 2.10 5.98
N ARG A 87 7.01 2.65 6.10
CA ARG A 87 7.74 3.21 4.96
C ARG A 87 8.28 2.09 4.08
N ARG A 88 8.03 2.16 2.77
CA ARG A 88 8.64 1.24 1.80
C ARG A 88 10.16 1.42 1.81
N THR A 89 10.88 0.31 1.96
CA THR A 89 12.33 0.24 1.89
C THR A 89 12.80 -0.91 0.99
N VAL A 90 13.97 -0.74 0.37
CA VAL A 90 14.69 -1.83 -0.33
C VAL A 90 15.13 -2.95 0.62
N GLY A 91 15.06 -2.70 1.94
CA GLY A 91 15.33 -3.68 2.97
C GLY A 91 14.31 -4.82 3.04
N PHE A 92 13.03 -4.57 2.76
CA PHE A 92 12.00 -5.61 2.89
C PHE A 92 12.20 -6.79 1.90
N PRO A 93 12.47 -6.55 0.61
CA PRO A 93 12.82 -7.64 -0.31
C PRO A 93 14.07 -8.41 0.13
N LYS A 94 15.11 -7.72 0.63
CA LYS A 94 16.34 -8.35 1.12
C LYS A 94 16.09 -9.23 2.34
N ALA A 95 15.31 -8.73 3.32
CA ALA A 95 14.93 -9.46 4.52
C ALA A 95 14.15 -10.74 4.17
N ALA A 96 13.20 -10.63 3.22
CA ALA A 96 12.45 -11.78 2.72
C ALA A 96 13.36 -12.81 2.04
N LEU A 97 14.28 -12.39 1.16
CA LEU A 97 15.24 -13.29 0.51
C LEU A 97 16.18 -13.97 1.50
N ALA A 98 16.58 -13.28 2.56
CA ALA A 98 17.44 -13.82 3.62
C ALA A 98 16.66 -14.66 4.65
N GLY A 99 15.32 -14.72 4.58
CA GLY A 99 14.50 -15.48 5.52
C GLY A 99 14.52 -14.93 6.95
N VAL A 100 14.83 -13.65 7.14
CA VAL A 100 14.95 -13.02 8.47
C VAL A 100 14.04 -11.80 8.59
N PRO A 101 13.55 -11.46 9.80
CA PRO A 101 12.89 -10.19 10.04
C PRO A 101 13.78 -8.99 9.67
N ILE A 102 13.17 -7.86 9.29
CA ILE A 102 13.92 -6.65 8.87
C ILE A 102 14.88 -6.12 9.95
N ARG A 103 14.61 -6.37 11.24
CA ARG A 103 15.51 -6.03 12.36
C ARG A 103 16.80 -6.88 12.38
N ASP A 104 16.74 -8.07 11.81
CA ASP A 104 17.78 -9.09 11.87
C ASP A 104 18.61 -9.11 10.56
N LEU A 105 18.13 -8.46 9.50
CA LEU A 105 18.84 -8.29 8.23
C LEU A 105 20.18 -7.56 8.39
N ASP A 106 21.27 -8.10 7.87
CA ASP A 106 22.62 -7.49 7.93
C ASP A 106 22.79 -6.27 7.00
N ASP A 107 21.97 -5.25 7.22
CA ASP A 107 21.99 -3.96 6.52
C ASP A 107 21.48 -2.88 7.50
N ARG A 108 22.40 -2.11 8.09
CA ARG A 108 22.09 -1.08 9.10
C ARG A 108 21.05 -0.06 8.61
N LYS A 109 21.06 0.31 7.33
CA LYS A 109 20.08 1.26 6.78
C LYS A 109 18.70 0.61 6.68
N ALA A 110 18.64 -0.64 6.25
CA ALA A 110 17.40 -1.40 6.17
C ALA A 110 16.77 -1.69 7.55
N LYS A 111 17.59 -1.98 8.57
CA LYS A 111 17.12 -2.22 9.96
C LYS A 111 16.31 -1.06 10.53
N SER A 112 16.56 0.18 10.07
CA SER A 112 15.80 1.36 10.51
C SER A 112 14.30 1.23 10.24
N ALA A 113 13.87 0.47 9.23
CA ALA A 113 12.46 0.24 8.95
C ALA A 113 11.73 -0.55 10.05
N TRP A 114 12.48 -1.21 10.96
CA TRP A 114 11.90 -1.86 12.13
C TRP A 114 11.24 -0.87 13.11
N THR A 115 11.67 0.39 13.12
CA THR A 115 11.07 1.40 14.01
C THR A 115 9.59 1.62 13.71
N ASP A 116 9.21 1.54 12.44
CA ASP A 116 7.83 1.74 12.00
C ASP A 116 6.96 0.60 12.53
N TYR A 117 7.43 -0.65 12.41
CA TYR A 117 6.71 -1.80 12.97
C TYR A 117 6.62 -1.78 14.50
N LYS A 118 7.64 -1.27 15.21
CA LYS A 118 7.55 -1.06 16.66
C LYS A 118 6.49 -0.02 17.03
N ALA A 119 6.37 1.08 16.28
CA ALA A 119 5.37 2.11 16.53
C ALA A 119 3.96 1.58 16.25
N LEU A 120 3.77 0.88 15.12
CA LEU A 120 2.49 0.25 14.78
C LEU A 120 2.08 -0.79 15.84
N GLY A 121 3.03 -1.59 16.33
CA GLY A 121 2.77 -2.57 17.40
C GLY A 121 2.27 -1.91 18.69
N LYS A 122 2.77 -0.72 19.05
CA LYS A 122 2.28 0.03 20.21
C LYS A 122 0.84 0.51 20.02
N GLU A 123 0.53 1.10 18.86
CA GLU A 123 -0.83 1.54 18.54
C GLU A 123 -1.83 0.38 18.60
N ILE A 124 -1.45 -0.79 18.07
CA ILE A 124 -2.30 -1.99 18.13
C ILE A 124 -2.54 -2.42 19.59
N MET A 125 -1.50 -2.41 20.43
CA MET A 125 -1.65 -2.78 21.84
C MET A 125 -2.54 -1.80 22.61
N GLU A 126 -2.45 -0.51 22.33
CA GLU A 126 -3.31 0.52 22.93
C GLU A 126 -4.78 0.34 22.53
N MET A 127 -5.08 -0.16 21.32
CA MET A 127 -6.45 -0.45 20.89
C MET A 127 -7.08 -1.69 21.52
N TRP A 128 -6.26 -2.59 22.10
CA TRP A 128 -6.73 -3.82 22.75
C TRP A 128 -6.97 -3.66 24.25
N GLN A 129 -6.70 -2.48 24.81
CA GLN A 129 -7.01 -2.11 26.19
C GLN A 129 -8.38 -1.43 26.25
#